data_AF-A0A2N2RW35-F1
#
_entry.id   AF-A0A2N2RW35-F1
#
_cell.length_a   1.000
_cell.length_b   1.000
_cell.length_c   1.000
_cell.angle_alpha   90.00
_cell.angle_beta   90.00
_cell.angle_gamma   90.00
#
_symmetry.space_group_name_H-M   'P 1'
#
loop_
_entity.id
_entity.type
_entity.pdbx_description
1 polymer ?
#
loop_
_entity_poly.entity_id
_entity_poly.type
_entity_poly.pdbx_seq_one_letter_code
_entity_poly.pdbx_strand_id
1 'polypeptide(L)'
;MLRLKFHVQLFTDSKLCIVTIFNVKSCTEGGNFRRVKKPSLTEDSFQQTLLYSGKVGNKINIGYREFSSSIARPAFNNNVEYDLSESKTIGYKGAELEILDATNQIIKYKVIRNFNKAAY
;
A
#
# COMPACT_ATOMS: atom_id res chain seq x y z
N MET A 1 10.79 16.61 23.63
CA MET A 1 11.44 16.73 22.30
C MET A 1 10.49 17.51 21.39
N LEU A 2 10.85 18.74 21.00
CA LEU A 2 9.96 19.64 20.24
C LEU A 2 9.98 19.26 18.76
N ARG A 3 8.87 18.75 18.21
CA ARG A 3 8.74 18.53 16.75
C ARG A 3 8.25 19.80 16.09
N LEU A 4 9.14 20.51 15.38
CA LEU A 4 8.75 21.63 14.53
C LEU A 4 8.02 21.11 13.29
N LYS A 5 6.75 21.49 13.13
CA LYS A 5 5.99 21.26 11.90
C LYS A 5 6.31 22.37 10.90
N PHE A 6 6.78 22.01 9.71
CA PHE A 6 6.94 22.93 8.59
C PHE A 6 6.28 22.31 7.36
N HIS A 7 5.74 23.16 6.48
CA HIS A 7 5.16 22.73 5.21
C HIS A 7 6.13 23.12 4.09
N VAL A 8 6.45 22.16 3.22
CA VAL A 8 7.26 22.39 2.03
C VAL A 8 6.32 22.50 0.84
N GLN A 9 6.39 23.61 0.11
CA GLN A 9 5.58 23.87 -1.07
C GLN A 9 6.48 24.10 -2.30
N LEU A 10 6.11 23.46 -3.40
CA LEU A 10 6.74 23.65 -4.71
C LEU A 10 5.85 24.60 -5.53
N PHE A 11 6.36 25.78 -5.83
CA PHE A 11 5.69 26.77 -6.68
C PHE A 11 6.10 26.59 -8.15
N THR A 12 5.24 27.01 -9.07
CA THR A 12 5.35 26.84 -10.53
C THR A 12 6.63 27.43 -11.15
N ASP A 13 7.29 28.37 -10.46
CA ASP A 13 8.49 29.07 -10.95
C ASP A 13 9.83 28.38 -10.61
N SER A 14 9.85 27.05 -10.43
CA SER A 14 11.06 26.32 -10.01
C SER A 14 11.68 26.90 -8.72
N LYS A 15 10.82 27.27 -7.77
CA LYS A 15 11.21 27.72 -6.42
C LYS A 15 10.66 26.75 -5.37
N LEU A 16 11.55 26.20 -4.55
CA LEU A 16 11.18 25.45 -3.36
C LEU A 16 11.03 26.45 -2.21
N CYS A 17 9.88 26.46 -1.54
CA CYS A 17 9.64 27.34 -0.40
C CYS A 17 9.31 26.52 0.85
N ILE A 18 9.97 26.87 1.95
CA ILE A 18 9.67 26.37 3.29
C ILE A 18 8.77 27.40 3.96
N VAL A 19 7.60 26.97 4.41
CA VAL A 19 6.65 27.80 5.15
C VAL A 19 6.52 27.25 6.57
N THR A 20 6.80 28.09 7.55
CA THR A 20 6.67 27.76 8.97
C THR A 20 5.24 28.03 9.46
N ILE A 21 4.90 27.50 10.63
CA ILE A 21 3.60 27.77 11.29
C ILE A 21 3.34 29.25 11.62
N PHE A 22 4.39 30.08 11.61
CA PHE A 22 4.31 31.53 11.83
C PHE A 22 4.15 32.31 10.52
N ASN A 23 3.81 31.63 9.41
CA ASN A 23 3.70 32.21 8.06
C ASN A 23 5.00 32.84 7.52
N VAL A 24 6.15 32.59 8.14
CA VAL A 24 7.46 32.97 7.59
C VAL A 24 7.78 32.02 6.44
N LYS A 25 8.07 32.61 5.27
CA LYS A 25 8.39 31.93 4.02
C LYS A 25 9.85 32.19 3.66
N SER A 26 10.60 31.12 3.40
CA SER A 26 11.95 31.18 2.84
C SER A 26 11.99 30.34 1.56
N CYS A 27 12.50 30.91 0.47
CA CYS A 27 12.52 30.27 -0.84
C CYS A 27 13.92 30.17 -1.41
N THR A 28 14.17 29.11 -2.17
CA THR A 28 15.39 28.94 -2.95
C THR A 28 15.31 29.71 -4.27
N GLU A 29 16.39 30.34 -4.70
CA GLU A 29 16.51 31.00 -6.00
C GLU A 29 16.93 29.98 -7.07
N GLY A 30 15.95 29.27 -7.65
CA GLY A 30 16.17 28.41 -8.82
C GLY A 30 16.97 27.13 -8.52
N GLY A 31 16.26 26.00 -8.46
CA GLY A 31 16.88 24.69 -8.37
C GLY A 31 16.24 23.71 -9.34
N ASN A 32 17.03 22.75 -9.84
CA ASN A 32 16.49 21.61 -10.57
C ASN A 32 15.86 20.64 -9.58
N PHE A 33 14.53 20.60 -9.52
CA PHE A 33 13.80 19.66 -8.67
C PHE A 33 13.09 18.62 -9.52
N ARG A 34 13.13 17.37 -9.08
CA ARG A 34 12.31 16.31 -9.64
C ARG A 34 11.29 15.86 -8.60
N ARG A 35 10.01 16.11 -8.87
CA ARG A 35 8.93 15.49 -8.08
C ARG A 35 9.01 13.99 -8.30
N VAL A 36 9.30 13.24 -7.24
CA VAL A 36 9.25 11.78 -7.25
C VAL A 36 8.16 11.33 -6.29
N LYS A 37 7.25 10.49 -6.78
CA LYS A 37 6.35 9.75 -5.89
C LYS A 37 7.17 8.64 -5.23
N LYS A 38 7.26 8.66 -3.91
CA LYS A 38 7.85 7.58 -3.12
C LYS A 38 6.75 6.88 -2.34
N PRO A 39 6.74 5.54 -2.27
CA PRO A 39 5.86 4.84 -1.35
C PRO A 39 6.20 5.27 0.07
N SER A 40 5.22 5.79 0.82
CA SER A 40 5.39 6.26 2.19
C SER A 40 4.79 5.23 3.14
N LEU A 41 5.63 4.58 3.94
CA LEU A 41 5.23 3.68 5.03
C LEU A 41 4.99 4.47 6.32
N THR A 42 4.21 5.54 6.27
CA THR A 42 3.87 6.33 7.46
C THR A 42 2.83 5.59 8.30
N GLU A 43 2.86 5.76 9.64
CA GLU A 43 1.92 5.10 10.58
C GLU A 43 0.44 5.43 10.28
N ASP A 44 0.16 6.54 9.60
CA ASP A 44 -1.18 6.95 9.15
C ASP A 44 -1.58 6.42 7.76
N SER A 45 -0.76 5.55 7.15
CA SER A 45 -1.11 4.93 5.87
C SER A 45 -2.07 3.77 6.09
N PHE A 46 -3.20 3.78 5.38
CA PHE A 46 -4.09 2.63 5.30
C PHE A 46 -3.35 1.48 4.63
N GLN A 47 -3.26 0.33 5.31
CA GLN A 47 -2.56 -0.85 4.79
C GLN A 47 -3.53 -2.00 4.64
N GLN A 48 -3.39 -2.73 3.52
CA GLN A 48 -4.17 -3.92 3.19
C GLN A 48 -3.19 -5.08 3.00
N THR A 49 -3.51 -6.25 3.55
CA THR A 49 -2.66 -7.45 3.42
C THR A 49 -3.52 -8.67 3.14
N LEU A 50 -3.07 -9.50 2.18
CA LEU A 50 -3.53 -10.88 2.02
C LEU A 50 -2.55 -11.81 2.75
N LEU A 51 -3.08 -12.74 3.53
CA LEU A 51 -2.31 -13.72 4.30
C LEU A 51 -2.53 -15.09 3.70
N TYR A 52 -1.45 -15.76 3.30
CA TYR A 52 -1.53 -17.12 2.82
C TYR A 52 -1.50 -18.11 3.99
N SER A 53 -2.53 -18.96 4.09
CA SER A 53 -2.67 -19.95 5.17
C SER A 53 -2.41 -21.39 4.71
N GLY A 54 -1.89 -21.56 3.49
CA GLY A 54 -1.56 -22.88 2.93
C GLY A 54 -2.55 -23.38 1.86
N LYS A 55 -2.25 -24.57 1.34
CA LYS A 55 -3.03 -25.28 0.31
C LYS A 55 -3.45 -26.66 0.84
N VAL A 56 -4.69 -27.03 0.58
CA VAL A 56 -5.24 -28.38 0.82
C VAL A 56 -5.89 -28.87 -0.47
N GLY A 57 -5.39 -29.98 -1.01
CA GLY A 57 -5.80 -30.44 -2.35
C GLY A 57 -5.49 -29.38 -3.41
N ASN A 58 -6.51 -28.91 -4.14
CA ASN A 58 -6.39 -27.82 -5.11
C ASN A 58 -6.79 -26.44 -4.54
N LYS A 59 -7.20 -26.38 -3.28
CA LYS A 59 -7.75 -25.18 -2.66
C LYS A 59 -6.69 -24.46 -1.85
N ILE A 60 -6.59 -23.14 -2.05
CA ILE A 60 -5.76 -22.27 -1.24
C ILE A 60 -6.62 -21.41 -0.33
N ASN A 61 -6.07 -21.11 0.84
CA ASN A 61 -6.74 -20.30 1.84
C ASN A 61 -6.02 -18.95 2.00
N ILE A 62 -6.78 -17.87 1.84
CA ILE A 62 -6.28 -16.49 1.89
C ILE A 62 -7.08 -15.72 2.93
N GLY A 63 -6.42 -15.26 3.98
CA GLY A 63 -6.95 -14.30 4.93
C GLY A 63 -6.74 -12.87 4.45
N TYR A 64 -7.51 -11.93 5.00
CA TYR A 64 -7.38 -10.50 4.69
C TYR A 64 -7.39 -9.65 5.95
N ARG A 65 -6.53 -8.62 6.00
CA ARG A 65 -6.48 -7.65 7.10
C ARG A 65 -6.27 -6.22 6.59
N GLU A 66 -6.87 -5.27 7.31
CA GLU A 66 -6.71 -3.83 7.10
C GLU A 66 -6.18 -3.17 8.37
N PHE A 67 -5.23 -2.25 8.23
CA PHE A 67 -4.72 -1.43 9.35
C PHE A 67 -4.91 0.05 9.06
N SER A 68 -5.38 0.78 10.06
CA SER A 68 -5.44 2.25 10.08
C SER A 68 -4.91 2.73 11.43
N SER A 69 -3.91 3.61 11.45
CA SER A 69 -3.50 4.38 12.63
C SER A 69 -3.25 3.54 13.89
N SER A 70 -2.35 2.55 13.79
CA SER A 70 -1.72 1.83 14.92
C SER A 70 -2.64 0.98 15.82
N ILE A 71 -3.96 1.16 15.73
CA ILE A 71 -4.96 0.35 16.42
C ILE A 71 -5.43 -0.67 15.40
N ALA A 72 -5.02 -1.93 15.60
CA ALA A 72 -5.63 -3.05 14.92
C ALA A 72 -7.13 -3.01 15.22
N ARG A 73 -7.92 -2.45 14.30
CA ARG A 73 -9.36 -2.71 14.28
C ARG A 73 -9.49 -4.24 14.30
N PRO A 74 -10.42 -4.83 15.10
CA PRO A 74 -10.58 -6.27 15.17
C PRO A 74 -10.52 -6.81 13.75
N ALA A 75 -9.48 -7.60 13.46
CA ALA A 75 -9.20 -8.01 12.11
C ALA A 75 -10.48 -8.66 11.60
N PHE A 76 -11.12 -8.05 10.61
CA PHE A 76 -12.15 -8.73 9.84
C PHE A 76 -11.43 -9.85 9.10
N ASN A 77 -11.18 -10.94 9.82
CA ASN A 77 -10.51 -12.15 9.35
C ASN A 77 -11.49 -12.88 8.45
N ASN A 78 -11.74 -12.28 7.28
CA ASN A 78 -12.44 -12.96 6.22
C ASN A 78 -11.43 -13.90 5.59
N ASN A 79 -11.62 -15.18 5.87
CA ASN A 79 -10.86 -16.24 5.26
C ASN A 79 -11.62 -16.65 3.99
N VAL A 80 -10.98 -16.51 2.84
CA VAL A 80 -11.53 -16.92 1.55
C VAL A 80 -10.75 -18.11 1.01
N GLU A 81 -11.49 -19.03 0.38
CA GLU A 81 -10.95 -20.21 -0.25
C GLU A 81 -11.07 -20.08 -1.76
N TYR A 82 -10.02 -20.42 -2.49
CA TYR A 82 -10.00 -20.44 -3.95
C TYR A 82 -9.56 -21.81 -4.45
N ASP A 83 -10.31 -22.39 -5.38
CA ASP A 83 -9.93 -23.63 -6.06
C ASP A 83 -9.06 -23.33 -7.29
N LEU A 84 -7.79 -23.74 -7.23
CA LEU A 84 -6.81 -23.51 -8.30
C LEU A 84 -7.04 -24.38 -9.53
N SER A 85 -7.96 -25.37 -9.47
CA SER A 85 -8.37 -26.15 -10.64
C SER A 85 -9.35 -25.39 -11.53
N GLU A 86 -10.12 -24.43 -10.98
CA GLU A 86 -11.02 -23.57 -11.75
C GLU A 86 -10.27 -22.38 -12.37
N SER A 87 -9.38 -21.76 -11.59
CA SER A 87 -8.61 -20.60 -12.04
C SER A 87 -7.31 -20.48 -11.24
N LYS A 88 -6.21 -20.19 -11.93
CA LYS A 88 -4.95 -19.80 -11.29
C LYS A 88 -4.93 -18.34 -10.85
N THR A 89 -5.88 -17.53 -11.32
CA THR A 89 -6.01 -16.13 -10.94
C THR A 89 -7.00 -16.00 -9.80
N ILE A 90 -6.54 -15.41 -8.69
CA ILE A 90 -7.37 -15.08 -7.53
C ILE A 90 -7.51 -13.56 -7.40
N GLY A 91 -8.68 -13.13 -6.95
CA GLY A 91 -8.98 -11.71 -6.75
C GLY A 91 -9.68 -11.45 -5.44
N TYR A 92 -9.19 -10.49 -4.66
CA TYR A 92 -9.84 -10.05 -3.42
C TYR A 92 -9.63 -8.56 -3.18
N LYS A 93 -10.72 -7.83 -2.91
CA LYS A 93 -10.72 -6.39 -2.57
C LYS A 93 -9.88 -5.53 -3.54
N GLY A 94 -9.94 -5.85 -4.83
CA GLY A 94 -9.25 -5.13 -5.91
C GLY A 94 -7.87 -5.68 -6.27
N ALA A 95 -7.19 -6.35 -5.35
CA ALA A 95 -5.95 -7.06 -5.67
C ALA A 95 -6.23 -8.31 -6.50
N GLU A 96 -5.34 -8.59 -7.44
CA GLU A 96 -5.42 -9.72 -8.35
C GLU A 96 -4.05 -10.36 -8.52
N LEU A 97 -3.98 -11.65 -8.26
CA LEU A 97 -2.76 -12.43 -8.24
C LEU A 97 -2.92 -13.66 -9.13
N GLU A 98 -1.92 -13.94 -9.95
CA GLU A 98 -1.79 -15.21 -10.65
C GLU A 98 -0.91 -16.15 -9.81
N ILE A 99 -1.45 -17.30 -9.42
CA ILE A 99 -0.76 -18.31 -8.63
C ILE A 99 0.04 -19.21 -9.57
N LEU A 100 1.36 -19.16 -9.42
CA LEU A 100 2.30 -19.95 -10.21
C LEU A 100 2.57 -21.30 -9.57
N ASP A 101 2.71 -21.32 -8.23
CA ASP A 101 2.87 -22.52 -7.42
C ASP A 101 2.40 -22.27 -5.98
N ALA A 102 1.95 -23.33 -5.30
CA ALA A 102 1.44 -23.24 -3.94
C ALA A 102 1.56 -24.59 -3.22
N THR A 103 2.01 -24.57 -1.97
CA THR A 103 2.08 -25.72 -1.05
C THR A 103 1.52 -25.30 0.31
N ASN A 104 1.43 -26.20 1.28
CA ASN A 104 1.03 -25.82 2.63
C ASN A 104 1.97 -24.80 3.31
N GLN A 105 3.17 -24.54 2.79
CA GLN A 105 4.17 -23.65 3.40
C GLN A 105 4.55 -22.44 2.54
N ILE A 106 4.50 -22.57 1.21
CA ILE A 106 4.99 -21.55 0.29
C ILE A 106 3.97 -21.25 -0.80
N ILE A 107 3.98 -20.00 -1.27
CA ILE A 107 3.21 -19.56 -2.42
C ILE A 107 4.12 -18.76 -3.35
N LYS A 108 4.11 -19.11 -4.63
CA LYS A 108 4.76 -18.38 -5.71
C LYS A 108 3.67 -17.74 -6.56
N TYR A 109 3.72 -16.43 -6.72
CA TYR A 109 2.67 -15.68 -7.38
C TYR A 109 3.23 -14.53 -8.20
N LYS A 110 2.44 -14.06 -9.15
CA LYS A 110 2.66 -12.83 -9.90
C LYS A 110 1.55 -11.84 -9.55
N VAL A 111 1.93 -10.61 -9.22
CA VAL A 111 0.95 -9.54 -8.98
C VAL A 111 0.46 -9.02 -10.33
N ILE A 112 -0.85 -9.15 -10.58
CA ILE A 112 -1.51 -8.60 -11.77
C ILE A 112 -2.02 -7.20 -11.47
N ARG A 113 -2.69 -7.03 -10.32
CA ARG A 113 -3.18 -5.73 -9.83
C ARG A 113 -3.00 -5.62 -8.31
N ASN A 114 -2.60 -4.45 -7.84
CA ASN A 114 -2.53 -4.16 -6.40
C ASN A 114 -3.91 -3.73 -5.86
N PHE A 115 -4.00 -3.44 -4.55
CA PHE A 115 -5.27 -3.04 -3.92
C PHE A 115 -5.79 -1.66 -4.33
N ASN A 116 -4.98 -0.85 -5.03
CA ASN A 116 -5.45 0.46 -5.46
C ASN A 116 -6.55 0.25 -6.48
N LYS A 117 -7.77 0.73 -6.19
CA LYS A 117 -8.74 0.94 -7.26
C LYS A 117 -8.10 1.91 -8.24
N ALA A 118 -7.90 1.49 -9.49
CA ALA A 118 -7.65 2.45 -10.54
C ALA A 118 -8.79 3.46 -10.49
N ALA A 119 -8.48 4.72 -10.23
CA ALA A 119 -9.44 5.80 -10.36
C ALA A 119 -9.84 5.82 -11.83
N TYR A 120 -11.06 5.38 -12.13
CA TYR A 120 -11.75 5.72 -13.36
C TYR A 120 -12.44 7.07 -13.14
#